data_AF-A0A354FRU6-F1
#
_entry.id   AF-A0A354FRU6-F1
#
_cell.length_a   1.000
_cell.length_b   1.000
_cell.length_c   1.000
_cell.angle_alpha   90.00
_cell.angle_beta   90.00
_cell.angle_gamma   90.00
#
_symmetry.space_group_name_H-M   'P 1'
#
loop_
_entity.id
_entity.type
_entity.pdbx_description
1 polymer ?
#
loop_
_entity_poly.entity_id
_entity_poly.type
_entity_poly.pdbx_seq_one_letter_code
_entity_poly.pdbx_strand_id
1 'polypeptide(L)'
;TWGNRHIRARRSTDGGSSWGPEITITNPGFQGGGTTVDETTGDILAFVEENHPPANIFIYRSSDDGLTWKKESPTIRPDSQGHHPSMHMNDHGTTLRHGKYKGRLIRPTRFYAGKNDREKWPEHYTNAIYSDDHGKTWQTSEPFPENGTGEACLVELSDGSLYYNSRVHWQERPKNTRRREARSTDGGHTWKNFRIIDILPDGHQHRSYGCMGGLVRLPIDGQDILIFSNIDTPNATREQGTVWASFDGGKTWPVKRLILPGPSGYSALNAGRPGTPSEGYIYLHAETNNGSPGARFP
;
A
#
# COMPACT_ATOMS: atom_id res chain seq x y z
N THR A 1 15.68 -2.12 1.20
CA THR A 1 14.82 -3.20 1.68
C THR A 1 13.91 -2.63 2.75
N TRP A 2 12.71 -3.17 2.86
CA TRP A 2 11.74 -2.70 3.83
C TRP A 2 12.27 -3.05 5.24
N GLY A 3 12.27 -2.08 6.17
CA GLY A 3 12.81 -2.25 7.53
C GLY A 3 14.29 -1.90 7.70
N ASN A 4 14.97 -1.41 6.66
CA ASN A 4 16.32 -0.85 6.77
C ASN A 4 16.25 0.60 7.31
N ARG A 5 17.27 1.03 8.07
CA ARG A 5 17.38 2.42 8.58
C ARG A 5 17.76 3.43 7.50
N HIS A 6 18.06 2.98 6.29
CA HIS A 6 18.47 3.83 5.17
C HIS A 6 17.41 3.81 4.07
N ILE A 7 16.72 4.94 3.91
CA ILE A 7 15.63 5.12 2.95
C ILE A 7 16.18 5.74 1.67
N ARG A 8 15.89 5.07 0.56
CA ARG A 8 16.54 5.31 -0.73
C ARG A 8 15.56 5.16 -1.87
N ALA A 9 15.86 5.85 -2.96
CA ALA A 9 15.16 5.73 -4.23
C ALA A 9 16.15 5.50 -5.37
N ARG A 10 15.64 4.96 -6.47
CA ARG A 10 16.25 5.08 -7.80
C ARG A 10 15.18 5.64 -8.72
N ARG A 11 15.58 6.43 -9.70
CA ARG A 11 14.68 7.08 -10.65
C ARG A 11 14.91 6.55 -12.05
N SER A 12 13.82 6.30 -12.77
CA SER A 12 13.82 5.98 -14.20
C SER A 12 13.02 7.03 -14.96
N THR A 13 13.55 7.48 -16.09
CA THR A 13 12.89 8.43 -17.01
C THR A 13 12.47 7.81 -18.34
N ASP A 14 12.70 6.51 -18.50
CA ASP A 14 12.54 5.76 -19.76
C ASP A 14 11.60 4.56 -19.58
N GLY A 15 10.61 4.72 -18.69
CA GLY A 15 9.60 3.69 -18.41
C GLY A 15 10.14 2.46 -17.68
N GLY A 16 11.24 2.59 -16.94
CA GLY A 16 11.89 1.50 -16.20
C GLY A 16 12.90 0.69 -17.02
N SER A 17 13.30 1.17 -18.20
CA SER A 17 14.30 0.49 -19.04
C SER A 17 15.71 0.64 -18.45
N SER A 18 16.00 1.79 -17.87
CA SER A 18 17.21 2.04 -17.08
C SER A 18 16.87 2.82 -15.80
N TRP A 19 17.76 2.73 -14.82
CA TRP A 19 17.62 3.39 -13.53
C TRP A 19 18.88 4.16 -13.20
N GLY A 20 18.71 5.42 -12.81
CA GLY A 20 19.80 6.28 -12.36
C GLY A 20 20.49 5.77 -11.09
N PRO A 21 21.48 6.53 -10.59
CA PRO A 21 22.16 6.21 -9.35
C PRO A 21 21.19 6.22 -8.16
N GLU A 22 21.64 5.63 -7.06
CA GLU A 22 20.92 5.65 -5.79
C GLU A 22 20.80 7.08 -5.24
N ILE A 23 19.60 7.45 -4.80
CA ILE A 23 19.28 8.72 -4.15
C ILE A 23 18.94 8.41 -2.69
N THR A 24 19.65 9.03 -1.76
CA THR A 24 19.32 8.91 -0.33
C THR A 24 18.24 9.92 0.03
N ILE A 25 17.07 9.43 0.45
CA ILE A 25 16.00 10.28 1.00
C ILE A 25 16.36 10.65 2.44
N THR A 26 16.71 9.66 3.25
CA THR A 26 17.21 9.90 4.60
C THR A 26 17.96 8.71 5.19
N ASN A 27 18.83 9.00 6.15
CA ASN A 27 19.57 8.03 6.96
C ASN A 27 19.99 8.72 8.28
N PRO A 28 19.49 8.27 9.46
CA PRO A 28 18.58 7.14 9.66
C PRO A 28 17.11 7.49 9.35
N GLY A 29 16.28 6.47 9.15
CA GLY A 29 14.82 6.55 9.06
C GLY A 29 14.19 5.17 8.91
N PHE A 30 12.95 4.99 9.38
CA PHE A 30 12.21 3.74 9.28
C PHE A 30 11.10 3.85 8.24
N GLN A 31 11.06 2.92 7.29
CA GLN A 31 10.19 3.06 6.11
C GLN A 31 8.70 3.03 6.49
N GLY A 32 7.99 4.13 6.22
CA GLY A 32 6.53 4.21 6.27
C GLY A 32 5.85 3.59 5.05
N GLY A 33 6.52 2.70 4.33
CA GLY A 33 6.02 2.05 3.12
C GLY A 33 6.18 2.81 1.80
N GLY A 34 5.18 2.71 0.91
CA GLY A 34 5.21 3.33 -0.43
C GLY A 34 5.11 4.86 -0.41
N THR A 35 5.44 5.51 -1.53
CA THR A 35 5.31 6.97 -1.70
C THR A 35 3.87 7.39 -2.03
N THR A 36 3.58 8.68 -2.05
CA THR A 36 2.32 9.23 -2.58
C THR A 36 2.64 10.39 -3.50
N VAL A 37 2.12 10.37 -4.72
CA VAL A 37 2.25 11.50 -5.64
C VAL A 37 1.01 12.36 -5.49
N ASP A 38 1.20 13.65 -5.20
CA ASP A 38 0.15 14.66 -5.32
C ASP A 38 0.01 15.02 -6.80
N GLU A 39 -1.02 14.50 -7.44
CA GLU A 39 -1.25 14.72 -8.88
C GLU A 39 -1.68 16.15 -9.20
N THR A 40 -1.98 16.97 -8.19
CA THR A 40 -2.35 18.38 -8.36
C THR A 40 -1.12 19.28 -8.42
N THR A 41 -0.08 18.96 -7.66
CA THR A 41 1.15 19.77 -7.59
C THR A 41 2.34 19.14 -8.32
N GLY A 42 2.33 17.81 -8.49
CA GLY A 42 3.48 17.03 -8.97
C GLY A 42 4.44 16.63 -7.85
N ASP A 43 4.18 16.99 -6.59
CA ASP A 43 5.04 16.63 -5.48
C ASP A 43 4.99 15.12 -5.19
N ILE A 44 6.13 14.57 -4.76
CA ILE A 44 6.26 13.19 -4.29
C ILE A 44 6.51 13.21 -2.78
N LEU A 45 5.69 12.46 -2.04
CA LEU A 45 5.72 12.36 -0.58
C LEU A 45 6.23 10.98 -0.18
N ALA A 46 7.34 10.94 0.54
CA ALA A 46 7.85 9.74 1.21
C ALA A 46 7.62 9.86 2.72
N PHE A 47 7.02 8.83 3.33
CA PHE A 47 6.71 8.83 4.75
C PHE A 47 7.75 8.03 5.52
N VAL A 48 8.26 8.62 6.59
CA VAL A 48 9.38 8.07 7.37
C VAL A 48 9.05 8.15 8.84
N GLU A 49 9.17 7.02 9.53
CA GLU A 49 9.04 6.93 10.98
C GLU A 49 10.41 6.99 11.65
N GLU A 50 10.47 7.51 12.87
CA GLU A 50 11.72 7.61 13.63
C GLU A 50 12.29 6.23 14.03
N ASN A 51 11.41 5.28 14.33
CA ASN A 51 11.73 3.91 14.70
C ASN A 51 10.51 3.00 14.41
N HIS A 52 10.53 1.75 14.92
CA HIS A 52 9.40 0.84 14.75
C HIS A 52 8.16 1.40 15.46
N PRO A 53 6.98 1.42 14.81
CA PRO A 53 5.78 2.02 15.39
C PRO A 53 5.39 1.44 16.75
N PRO A 54 4.76 2.25 17.62
CA PRO A 54 4.39 3.66 17.40
C PRO A 54 5.60 4.60 17.45
N ALA A 55 5.68 5.54 16.50
CA ALA A 55 6.81 6.46 16.39
C ALA A 55 6.38 7.81 15.80
N ASN A 56 7.22 8.83 15.98
CA ASN A 56 7.06 10.10 15.27
C ASN A 56 7.16 9.87 13.77
N ILE A 57 6.29 10.55 13.02
CA ILE A 57 6.22 10.48 11.56
C ILE A 57 6.72 11.79 10.97
N PHE A 58 7.55 11.67 9.94
CA PHE A 58 7.99 12.75 9.07
C PHE A 58 7.57 12.48 7.63
N ILE A 59 7.41 13.55 6.86
CA ILE A 59 7.26 13.49 5.41
C ILE A 59 8.55 14.03 4.80
N TYR A 60 9.06 13.36 3.78
CA TYR A 60 10.10 13.87 2.92
C TYR A 60 9.43 14.17 1.59
N ARG A 61 9.42 15.44 1.19
CA ARG A 61 8.80 15.92 -0.04
C ARG A 61 9.85 16.18 -1.10
N SER A 62 9.60 15.71 -2.31
CA SER A 62 10.31 16.13 -3.51
C SER A 62 9.37 16.93 -4.40
N SER A 63 9.82 18.12 -4.82
CA SER A 63 9.13 18.99 -5.78
C SER A 63 9.87 19.08 -7.12
N ASP A 64 10.85 18.20 -7.32
CA ASP A 64 11.74 18.14 -8.48
C ASP A 64 11.82 16.71 -9.05
N ASP A 65 10.67 16.03 -9.06
CA ASP A 65 10.48 14.70 -9.63
C ASP A 65 11.41 13.62 -9.02
N GLY A 66 11.56 13.65 -7.69
CA GLY A 66 12.28 12.65 -6.90
C GLY A 66 13.78 12.86 -6.80
N LEU A 67 14.33 13.97 -7.31
CA LEU A 67 15.77 14.26 -7.30
C LEU A 67 16.26 14.68 -5.92
N THR A 68 15.58 15.62 -5.27
CA THR A 68 15.91 16.09 -3.92
C THR A 68 14.72 15.98 -2.98
N TRP A 69 14.99 15.85 -1.68
CA TRP A 69 14.00 15.54 -0.67
C TRP A 69 14.14 16.45 0.55
N LYS A 70 13.06 17.16 0.90
CA LYS A 70 12.99 18.07 2.05
C LYS A 70 12.16 17.45 3.17
N LYS A 71 12.72 17.39 4.37
CA LYS A 71 12.01 16.92 5.57
C LYS A 71 10.94 17.93 6.02
N GLU A 72 9.77 17.43 6.33
CA GLU A 72 8.58 18.14 6.82
C GLU A 72 8.00 17.40 8.04
N SER A 73 7.44 18.17 8.97
CA SER A 73 6.72 17.65 10.14
C SER A 73 5.21 17.86 9.92
N PRO A 74 4.47 16.87 9.41
CA PRO A 74 3.03 17.02 9.17
C PRO A 74 2.25 17.06 10.48
N THR A 75 1.06 17.65 10.43
CA THR A 75 0.07 17.46 11.50
C THR A 75 -0.81 16.26 11.16
N ILE A 76 -0.72 15.18 11.94
CA ILE A 76 -1.56 13.98 11.75
C ILE A 76 -2.48 13.83 12.95
N ARG A 77 -3.79 13.95 12.72
CA ARG A 77 -4.81 13.85 13.78
C ARG A 77 -5.14 12.38 14.04
N PRO A 78 -5.44 11.99 15.30
CA PRO A 78 -5.88 10.63 15.59
C PRO A 78 -7.24 10.32 14.94
N ASP A 79 -7.62 9.05 14.93
CA ASP A 79 -8.97 8.63 14.57
C ASP A 79 -10.00 9.03 15.65
N SER A 80 -11.27 8.67 15.43
CA SER A 80 -12.38 8.93 16.34
C SER A 80 -12.22 8.32 17.74
N GLN A 81 -11.33 7.34 17.90
CA GLN A 81 -11.02 6.69 19.18
C GLN A 81 -9.81 7.34 19.88
N GLY A 82 -9.21 8.37 19.29
CA GLY A 82 -8.00 9.00 19.82
C GLY A 82 -6.72 8.21 19.50
N HIS A 83 -6.78 7.24 18.58
CA HIS A 83 -5.63 6.42 18.21
C HIS A 83 -4.86 7.03 17.03
N HIS A 84 -3.54 7.07 17.15
CA HIS A 84 -2.66 7.58 16.09
C HIS A 84 -2.32 6.49 15.06
N PRO A 85 -2.35 6.80 13.76
CA PRO A 85 -1.99 5.87 12.71
C PRO A 85 -0.47 5.72 12.59
N SER A 86 -0.05 4.60 12.02
CA SER A 86 1.30 4.37 11.50
C SER A 86 1.20 3.97 10.03
N MET A 87 2.18 4.42 9.25
CA MET A 87 2.28 4.11 7.83
C MET A 87 3.18 2.91 7.58
N HIS A 88 3.94 2.50 8.58
CA HIS A 88 4.90 1.40 8.54
C HIS A 88 4.41 0.26 7.66
N MET A 89 5.16 0.04 6.58
CA MET A 89 4.99 -1.06 5.63
C MET A 89 3.68 -1.12 4.84
N ASN A 90 2.78 -0.15 4.98
CA ASN A 90 1.59 -0.07 4.13
C ASN A 90 1.97 0.32 2.70
N ASP A 91 1.10 0.03 1.73
CA ASP A 91 1.36 0.36 0.33
C ASP A 91 1.42 1.88 0.08
N HIS A 92 1.72 2.23 -1.17
CA HIS A 92 1.67 3.61 -1.66
C HIS A 92 0.26 4.21 -1.51
N GLY A 93 0.21 5.55 -1.48
CA GLY A 93 -1.04 6.30 -1.54
C GLY A 93 -1.46 6.61 -2.97
N THR A 94 -2.58 7.30 -3.10
CA THR A 94 -3.08 7.84 -4.37
C THR A 94 -3.67 9.23 -4.18
N THR A 95 -3.69 10.02 -5.24
CA THR A 95 -4.55 11.20 -5.35
C THR A 95 -5.89 10.77 -5.94
N LEU A 96 -7.00 11.12 -5.29
CA LEU A 96 -8.34 10.85 -5.81
C LEU A 96 -8.63 11.70 -7.04
N ARG A 97 -9.22 11.10 -8.07
CA ARG A 97 -9.46 11.72 -9.37
C ARG A 97 -10.93 11.99 -9.65
N HIS A 98 -11.85 11.41 -8.87
CA HIS A 98 -13.28 11.41 -9.14
C HIS A 98 -14.11 12.05 -8.01
N GLY A 99 -15.31 12.52 -8.37
CA GLY A 99 -16.33 12.95 -7.44
C GLY A 99 -15.94 14.14 -6.53
N LYS A 100 -16.62 14.24 -5.39
CA LYS A 100 -16.52 15.34 -4.43
C LYS A 100 -15.11 15.52 -3.84
N TYR A 101 -14.33 14.45 -3.77
CA TYR A 101 -13.03 14.41 -3.09
C TYR A 101 -11.84 14.42 -4.05
N LYS A 102 -12.07 14.74 -5.34
CA LYS A 102 -10.99 14.89 -6.32
C LYS A 102 -9.90 15.84 -5.80
N GLY A 103 -8.63 15.42 -5.92
CA GLY A 103 -7.45 16.14 -5.43
C GLY A 103 -7.01 15.73 -4.02
N ARG A 104 -7.86 15.02 -3.25
CA ARG A 104 -7.49 14.47 -1.94
C ARG A 104 -6.37 13.44 -2.08
N LEU A 105 -5.37 13.54 -1.23
CA LEU A 105 -4.38 12.49 -1.02
C LEU A 105 -4.94 11.48 -0.03
N ILE A 106 -4.80 10.19 -0.29
CA ILE A 106 -5.18 9.15 0.65
C ILE A 106 -4.21 7.98 0.60
N ARG A 107 -3.93 7.38 1.76
CA ARG A 107 -3.09 6.19 1.84
C ARG A 107 -3.46 5.27 3.01
N PRO A 108 -3.14 3.96 2.93
CA PRO A 108 -3.41 3.01 4.00
C PRO A 108 -2.48 3.20 5.20
N THR A 109 -2.99 2.93 6.38
CA THR A 109 -2.31 3.00 7.68
C THR A 109 -2.75 1.87 8.61
N ARG A 110 -2.09 1.77 9.75
CA ARG A 110 -2.35 0.78 10.80
C ARG A 110 -2.23 1.40 12.18
N PHE A 111 -3.11 0.99 13.09
CA PHE A 111 -2.95 1.18 14.52
C PHE A 111 -2.28 -0.04 15.17
N TYR A 112 -1.29 0.23 16.03
CA TYR A 112 -0.43 -0.79 16.66
C TYR A 112 -0.72 -1.06 18.13
N ALA A 113 -1.76 -0.46 18.73
CA ALA A 113 -2.12 -0.67 20.14
C ALA A 113 -0.92 -0.63 21.12
N GLY A 114 0.02 0.29 20.86
CA GLY A 114 1.24 0.50 21.65
C GLY A 114 2.49 -0.26 21.19
N LYS A 115 2.38 -1.44 20.53
CA LYS A 115 3.54 -2.24 20.04
C LYS A 115 3.13 -3.39 19.13
N ASN A 116 4.06 -3.89 18.31
CA ASN A 116 3.81 -5.01 17.40
C ASN A 116 3.99 -6.39 18.02
N ASP A 117 3.23 -6.68 19.06
CA ASP A 117 3.32 -7.94 19.80
C ASP A 117 2.05 -8.79 19.67
N ARG A 118 2.19 -10.11 19.81
CA ARG A 118 1.09 -11.07 19.59
C ARG A 118 -0.11 -10.81 20.50
N GLU A 119 0.17 -10.43 21.75
CA GLU A 119 -0.85 -10.12 22.75
C GLU A 119 -1.66 -8.87 22.38
N LYS A 120 -1.08 -7.98 21.56
CA LYS A 120 -1.71 -6.75 21.09
C LYS A 120 -2.45 -6.90 19.77
N TRP A 121 -2.17 -7.92 18.97
CA TRP A 121 -2.86 -8.14 17.70
C TRP A 121 -4.40 -8.08 17.77
N PRO A 122 -5.11 -8.57 18.79
CA PRO A 122 -6.57 -8.40 18.91
C PRO A 122 -7.05 -6.94 18.92
N GLU A 123 -6.18 -6.00 19.30
CA GLU A 123 -6.45 -4.56 19.40
C GLU A 123 -5.99 -3.80 18.14
N HIS A 124 -5.18 -4.40 17.27
CA HIS A 124 -4.69 -3.75 16.06
C HIS A 124 -5.80 -3.63 15.03
N TYR A 125 -5.72 -2.62 14.16
CA TYR A 125 -6.52 -2.57 12.96
C TYR A 125 -5.82 -1.73 11.90
N THR A 126 -6.20 -1.94 10.64
CA THR A 126 -5.84 -1.05 9.55
C THR A 126 -6.87 0.08 9.42
N ASN A 127 -6.50 1.19 8.78
CA ASN A 127 -7.35 2.33 8.47
C ASN A 127 -6.67 3.15 7.37
N ALA A 128 -7.04 4.40 7.13
CA ALA A 128 -6.33 5.28 6.21
C ALA A 128 -6.05 6.64 6.83
N ILE A 129 -5.14 7.38 6.21
CA ILE A 129 -5.03 8.83 6.38
C ILE A 129 -5.32 9.53 5.06
N TYR A 130 -5.92 10.72 5.15
CA TYR A 130 -6.16 11.57 4.00
C TYR A 130 -5.87 13.05 4.26
N SER A 131 -5.53 13.77 3.20
CA SER A 131 -5.21 15.20 3.22
C SER A 131 -5.86 15.91 2.04
N ASP A 132 -6.45 17.07 2.33
CA ASP A 132 -7.06 17.98 1.35
C ASP A 132 -6.24 19.27 1.17
N ASP A 133 -5.04 19.34 1.75
CA ASP A 133 -4.17 20.53 1.77
C ASP A 133 -2.74 20.23 1.31
N HIS A 134 -2.62 19.30 0.35
CA HIS A 134 -1.37 18.89 -0.28
C HIS A 134 -0.37 18.25 0.70
N GLY A 135 -0.89 17.56 1.71
CA GLY A 135 -0.12 16.77 2.67
C GLY A 135 0.40 17.55 3.88
N LYS A 136 -0.12 18.74 4.16
CA LYS A 136 0.28 19.55 5.35
C LYS A 136 -0.42 19.05 6.61
N THR A 137 -1.72 18.81 6.52
CA THR A 137 -2.53 18.21 7.58
C THR A 137 -3.20 16.94 7.09
N TRP A 138 -3.24 15.94 7.97
CA TRP A 138 -3.80 14.63 7.70
C TRP A 138 -4.85 14.29 8.74
N GLN A 139 -5.97 13.78 8.26
CA GLN A 139 -7.04 13.19 9.05
C GLN A 139 -6.90 11.67 9.01
N THR A 140 -7.18 11.01 10.13
CA THR A 140 -7.24 9.54 10.17
C THR A 140 -8.69 9.08 9.99
N SER A 141 -8.91 8.09 9.13
CA SER A 141 -10.22 7.51 8.90
C SER A 141 -10.70 6.71 10.11
N GLU A 142 -11.98 6.33 10.08
CA GLU A 142 -12.49 5.30 10.99
C GLU A 142 -11.70 3.99 10.84
N PRO A 143 -11.66 3.17 11.90
CA PRO A 143 -11.08 1.83 11.84
C PRO A 143 -11.67 0.97 10.72
N PHE A 144 -10.82 0.15 10.10
CA PHE A 144 -11.29 -0.92 9.23
C PHE A 144 -12.17 -1.90 10.03
N PRO A 145 -13.23 -2.47 9.42
CA PRO A 145 -14.24 -3.27 10.12
C PRO A 145 -13.78 -4.67 10.55
N GLU A 146 -12.50 -4.84 10.91
CA GLU A 146 -11.95 -6.04 11.55
C GLU A 146 -10.64 -5.71 12.31
N ASN A 147 -10.60 -5.97 13.62
CA ASN A 147 -9.34 -5.95 14.38
C ASN A 147 -8.44 -7.14 14.04
N GLY A 148 -7.16 -7.09 14.41
CA GLY A 148 -6.17 -8.10 14.04
C GLY A 148 -5.69 -7.95 12.60
N THR A 149 -6.11 -6.92 11.89
CA THR A 149 -5.63 -6.59 10.55
C THR A 149 -4.27 -5.89 10.58
N GLY A 150 -3.63 -5.78 9.42
CA GLY A 150 -2.31 -5.18 9.29
C GLY A 150 -2.16 -4.41 7.97
N GLU A 151 -0.93 -4.39 7.47
CA GLU A 151 -0.54 -3.73 6.23
C GLU A 151 -1.53 -3.97 5.09
N ALA A 152 -1.84 -2.87 4.41
CA ALA A 152 -2.87 -2.81 3.41
C ALA A 152 -2.48 -1.96 2.19
N CYS A 153 -3.35 -2.05 1.20
CA CYS A 153 -3.32 -1.30 -0.06
C CYS A 153 -4.74 -0.81 -0.39
N LEU A 154 -4.86 0.27 -1.17
CA LEU A 154 -6.14 0.81 -1.59
C LEU A 154 -6.06 1.41 -3.00
N VAL A 155 -7.20 1.47 -3.69
CA VAL A 155 -7.37 2.11 -4.99
C VAL A 155 -8.70 2.84 -5.05
N GLU A 156 -8.75 3.91 -5.85
CA GLU A 156 -10.00 4.54 -6.27
C GLU A 156 -10.57 3.80 -7.48
N LEU A 157 -11.87 3.52 -7.47
CA LEU A 157 -12.64 2.94 -8.58
C LEU A 157 -13.21 4.04 -9.47
N SER A 158 -13.69 3.67 -10.66
CA SER A 158 -14.22 4.58 -11.67
C SER A 158 -15.45 5.38 -11.22
N ASP A 159 -16.20 4.86 -10.24
CA ASP A 159 -17.33 5.55 -9.61
C ASP A 159 -16.92 6.50 -8.47
N GLY A 160 -15.61 6.62 -8.18
CA GLY A 160 -15.06 7.41 -7.08
C GLY A 160 -15.14 6.75 -5.71
N SER A 161 -15.69 5.53 -5.60
CA SER A 161 -15.57 4.73 -4.39
C SER A 161 -14.15 4.17 -4.24
N LEU A 162 -13.78 3.80 -3.01
CA LEU A 162 -12.47 3.22 -2.72
C LEU A 162 -12.62 1.73 -2.42
N TYR A 163 -11.72 0.93 -2.97
CA TYR A 163 -11.53 -0.46 -2.60
C TYR A 163 -10.28 -0.59 -1.73
N TYR A 164 -10.43 -1.24 -0.58
CA TYR A 164 -9.39 -1.40 0.42
C TYR A 164 -9.10 -2.87 0.63
N ASN A 165 -7.83 -3.27 0.68
CA ASN A 165 -7.42 -4.66 0.84
C ASN A 165 -6.33 -4.81 1.91
N SER A 166 -6.55 -5.69 2.90
CA SER A 166 -5.68 -5.81 4.06
C SER A 166 -5.27 -7.26 4.34
N ARG A 167 -4.07 -7.39 4.91
CA ARG A 167 -3.59 -8.63 5.55
C ARG A 167 -4.16 -8.79 6.95
N VAL A 168 -4.06 -9.99 7.49
CA VAL A 168 -4.40 -10.30 8.89
C VAL A 168 -3.21 -10.88 9.66
N HIS A 169 -3.09 -10.48 10.92
CA HIS A 169 -2.09 -10.95 11.87
C HIS A 169 -2.66 -11.90 12.91
N TRP A 170 -3.90 -11.67 13.31
CA TRP A 170 -4.47 -12.36 14.46
C TRP A 170 -4.94 -13.78 14.09
N GLN A 171 -4.43 -14.79 14.81
CA GLN A 171 -4.62 -16.21 14.50
C GLN A 171 -6.08 -16.65 14.71
N GLU A 172 -6.78 -16.00 15.61
CA GLU A 172 -8.14 -16.38 16.03
C GLU A 172 -9.21 -15.85 15.07
N ARG A 173 -8.82 -15.08 14.03
CA ARG A 173 -9.76 -14.65 12.99
C ARG A 173 -10.20 -15.80 12.09
N PRO A 174 -11.45 -15.81 11.62
CA PRO A 174 -11.89 -16.78 10.63
C PRO A 174 -11.08 -16.63 9.35
N LYS A 175 -10.79 -17.76 8.69
CA LYS A 175 -10.03 -17.81 7.42
C LYS A 175 -8.81 -16.87 7.46
N ASN A 176 -8.01 -16.98 8.52
CA ASN A 176 -6.87 -16.11 8.83
C ASN A 176 -5.68 -16.18 7.84
N THR A 177 -5.84 -16.93 6.74
CA THR A 177 -4.89 -17.06 5.63
C THR A 177 -5.46 -16.47 4.34
N ARG A 178 -6.48 -15.61 4.43
CA ARG A 178 -7.16 -14.96 3.30
C ARG A 178 -7.13 -13.45 3.41
N ARG A 179 -7.19 -12.75 2.27
CA ARG A 179 -7.23 -11.28 2.26
C ARG A 179 -8.57 -10.77 2.77
N ARG A 180 -8.57 -9.57 3.34
CA ARG A 180 -9.78 -8.84 3.75
C ARG A 180 -10.02 -7.69 2.77
N GLU A 181 -11.27 -7.38 2.49
CA GLU A 181 -11.65 -6.14 1.82
C GLU A 181 -12.70 -5.35 2.60
N ALA A 182 -12.72 -4.05 2.33
CA ALA A 182 -13.83 -3.15 2.61
C ALA A 182 -13.89 -2.09 1.52
N ARG A 183 -14.96 -1.29 1.51
CA ARG A 183 -15.15 -0.18 0.57
C ARG A 183 -15.49 1.12 1.29
N SER A 184 -15.14 2.24 0.70
CA SER A 184 -15.54 3.57 1.14
C SER A 184 -16.25 4.32 0.00
N THR A 185 -17.32 5.04 0.33
CA THR A 185 -18.05 5.93 -0.61
C THR A 185 -18.06 7.38 -0.13
N ASP A 186 -17.25 7.71 0.88
CA ASP A 186 -17.17 9.01 1.54
C ASP A 186 -15.75 9.59 1.52
N GLY A 187 -14.98 9.24 0.48
CA GLY A 187 -13.63 9.73 0.27
C GLY A 187 -12.61 9.15 1.26
N GLY A 188 -12.86 7.94 1.75
CA GLY A 188 -11.98 7.22 2.67
C GLY A 188 -12.17 7.56 4.14
N HIS A 189 -13.32 8.14 4.52
CA HIS A 189 -13.60 8.45 5.92
C HIS A 189 -14.10 7.23 6.69
N THR A 190 -15.02 6.45 6.12
CA THR A 190 -15.54 5.20 6.73
C THR A 190 -15.39 4.00 5.80
N TRP A 191 -15.29 2.80 6.39
CA TRP A 191 -15.10 1.53 5.69
C TRP A 191 -16.29 0.60 5.94
N LYS A 192 -16.95 0.17 4.86
CA LYS A 192 -18.17 -0.64 4.87
C LYS A 192 -18.03 -1.85 3.95
N ASN A 193 -19.05 -2.70 3.87
CA ASN A 193 -19.09 -3.87 2.98
C ASN A 193 -17.88 -4.80 3.17
N PHE A 194 -17.53 -5.07 4.43
CA PHE A 194 -16.47 -5.99 4.79
C PHE A 194 -16.68 -7.37 4.18
N ARG A 195 -15.61 -7.97 3.65
CA ARG A 195 -15.62 -9.34 3.15
C ARG A 195 -14.25 -10.01 3.32
N ILE A 196 -14.27 -11.31 3.61
CA ILE A 196 -13.09 -12.18 3.48
C ILE A 196 -13.05 -12.69 2.04
N ILE A 197 -11.92 -12.50 1.35
CA ILE A 197 -11.76 -12.87 -0.05
C ILE A 197 -11.22 -14.31 -0.13
N ASP A 198 -12.12 -15.27 -0.27
CA ASP A 198 -11.81 -16.70 -0.18
C ASP A 198 -10.74 -17.21 -1.15
N ILE A 199 -10.62 -16.59 -2.32
CA ILE A 199 -9.68 -17.01 -3.35
C ILE A 199 -8.29 -16.37 -3.20
N LEU A 200 -8.18 -15.23 -2.50
CA LEU A 200 -6.91 -14.52 -2.38
C LEU A 200 -6.16 -14.96 -1.11
N PRO A 201 -5.01 -15.64 -1.24
CA PRO A 201 -4.21 -16.02 -0.09
C PRO A 201 -3.59 -14.82 0.60
N ASP A 202 -3.38 -14.93 1.91
CA ASP A 202 -2.71 -13.92 2.72
C ASP A 202 -1.47 -14.50 3.38
N GLY A 203 -0.43 -14.72 2.58
CA GLY A 203 0.84 -15.22 3.09
C GLY A 203 0.90 -16.73 3.24
N HIS A 204 1.47 -17.20 4.36
CA HIS A 204 1.55 -18.63 4.66
C HIS A 204 0.16 -19.22 4.80
N GLN A 205 -0.03 -20.46 4.35
CA GLN A 205 -1.35 -21.10 4.35
C GLN A 205 -1.69 -21.89 5.63
N HIS A 206 -0.80 -21.90 6.63
CA HIS A 206 -0.96 -22.72 7.85
C HIS A 206 -1.11 -21.90 9.14
N ARG A 207 -0.98 -20.57 9.05
CA ARG A 207 -1.10 -19.65 10.19
C ARG A 207 -1.43 -18.25 9.70
N SER A 208 -1.92 -17.42 10.61
CA SER A 208 -1.95 -15.96 10.42
C SER A 208 -0.53 -15.39 10.35
N TYR A 209 -0.41 -14.06 10.33
CA TYR A 209 0.82 -13.33 9.99
C TYR A 209 1.03 -13.26 8.48
N GLY A 210 -0.03 -12.80 7.81
CA GLY A 210 -0.09 -12.66 6.38
C GLY A 210 0.97 -11.72 5.80
N CYS A 211 0.93 -11.51 4.49
CA CYS A 211 1.97 -10.77 3.79
C CYS A 211 1.41 -9.46 3.25
N MET A 212 2.19 -8.38 3.29
CA MET A 212 1.80 -7.19 2.54
C MET A 212 1.79 -7.56 1.03
N GLY A 213 0.79 -7.04 0.33
CA GLY A 213 0.61 -7.21 -1.11
C GLY A 213 0.35 -5.87 -1.78
N GLY A 214 0.68 -5.78 -3.07
CA GLY A 214 0.53 -4.57 -3.86
C GLY A 214 -0.82 -4.55 -4.58
N LEU A 215 -1.38 -3.36 -4.80
CA LEU A 215 -2.64 -3.22 -5.55
C LEU A 215 -2.60 -1.99 -6.45
N VAL A 216 -3.00 -2.15 -7.71
CA VAL A 216 -3.18 -1.03 -8.63
C VAL A 216 -4.42 -1.21 -9.49
N ARG A 217 -5.08 -0.10 -9.82
CA ARG A 217 -6.13 -0.04 -10.85
C ARG A 217 -5.50 0.41 -12.16
N LEU A 218 -5.73 -0.34 -13.25
CA LEU A 218 -5.21 0.04 -14.56
C LEU A 218 -5.91 1.32 -15.08
N PRO A 219 -5.18 2.25 -15.73
CA PRO A 219 -5.73 3.50 -16.22
C PRO A 219 -6.48 3.31 -17.56
N ILE A 220 -7.46 2.42 -17.56
CA ILE A 220 -8.36 2.17 -18.69
C ILE A 220 -9.68 2.87 -18.41
N ASP A 221 -10.11 3.70 -19.37
CA ASP A 221 -11.30 4.53 -19.19
C ASP A 221 -12.56 3.67 -19.01
N GLY A 222 -13.42 4.09 -18.06
CA GLY A 222 -14.66 3.40 -17.72
C GLY A 222 -14.53 1.96 -17.19
N GLN A 223 -13.31 1.46 -16.94
CA GLN A 223 -13.08 0.09 -16.50
C GLN A 223 -12.38 0.04 -15.13
N ASP A 224 -12.84 -0.87 -14.27
CA ASP A 224 -12.23 -1.16 -12.97
C ASP A 224 -11.50 -2.49 -13.02
N ILE A 225 -10.41 -2.51 -13.79
CA ILE A 225 -9.46 -3.62 -13.82
C ILE A 225 -8.44 -3.42 -12.69
N LEU A 226 -8.47 -4.32 -11.71
CA LEU A 226 -7.56 -4.30 -10.58
C LEU A 226 -6.52 -5.40 -10.72
N ILE A 227 -5.27 -5.05 -10.42
CA ILE A 227 -4.16 -6.00 -10.37
C ILE A 227 -3.65 -6.04 -8.94
N PHE A 228 -3.59 -7.25 -8.37
CA PHE A 228 -3.16 -7.48 -6.99
C PHE A 228 -1.97 -8.43 -6.97
N SER A 229 -0.90 -8.11 -6.23
CA SER A 229 0.24 -8.98 -6.03
C SER A 229 0.29 -9.50 -4.61
N ASN A 230 0.54 -10.80 -4.47
CA ASN A 230 0.80 -11.44 -3.19
C ASN A 230 1.71 -12.66 -3.38
N ILE A 231 1.75 -13.51 -2.36
CA ILE A 231 2.32 -14.84 -2.44
C ILE A 231 1.19 -15.86 -2.45
N ASP A 232 1.27 -16.83 -3.37
CA ASP A 232 0.29 -17.89 -3.56
C ASP A 232 1.01 -19.22 -3.64
N THR A 233 1.07 -19.93 -2.52
CA THR A 233 1.79 -21.20 -2.38
C THR A 233 1.02 -22.12 -1.43
N PRO A 234 1.02 -23.45 -1.64
CA PRO A 234 0.50 -24.40 -0.65
C PRO A 234 1.46 -24.62 0.53
N ASN A 235 2.68 -24.11 0.46
CA ASN A 235 3.73 -24.39 1.44
C ASN A 235 3.71 -23.45 2.65
N ALA A 236 4.36 -23.87 3.72
CA ALA A 236 4.56 -23.08 4.94
C ALA A 236 5.73 -22.09 4.82
N THR A 237 5.89 -21.45 3.66
CA THR A 237 6.95 -20.49 3.33
C THR A 237 6.39 -19.30 2.56
N ARG A 238 7.10 -18.16 2.57
CA ARG A 238 6.78 -17.02 1.69
C ARG A 238 7.52 -17.17 0.37
N GLU A 239 6.78 -17.52 -0.68
CA GLU A 239 7.31 -17.82 -2.01
C GLU A 239 6.22 -17.70 -3.07
N GLN A 240 6.57 -17.90 -4.34
CA GLN A 240 5.62 -17.89 -5.45
C GLN A 240 4.87 -16.56 -5.56
N GLY A 241 5.63 -15.47 -5.71
CA GLY A 241 5.08 -14.14 -5.97
C GLY A 241 4.19 -14.16 -7.20
N THR A 242 2.91 -13.91 -6.99
CA THR A 242 1.83 -14.13 -7.96
C THR A 242 1.00 -12.88 -8.10
N VAL A 243 0.56 -12.61 -9.33
CA VAL A 243 -0.31 -11.48 -9.66
C VAL A 243 -1.69 -12.00 -10.04
N TRP A 244 -2.73 -11.36 -9.53
CA TRP A 244 -4.14 -11.63 -9.76
C TRP A 244 -4.78 -10.47 -10.51
N ALA A 245 -5.77 -10.78 -11.34
CA ALA A 245 -6.56 -9.77 -12.05
C ALA A 245 -8.05 -9.89 -11.68
N SER A 246 -8.66 -8.74 -11.40
CA SER A 246 -10.11 -8.56 -11.31
C SER A 246 -10.56 -7.63 -12.43
N PHE A 247 -11.71 -7.93 -13.04
CA PHE A 247 -12.30 -7.15 -14.12
C PHE A 247 -13.61 -6.46 -13.71
N ASP A 248 -13.94 -6.51 -12.42
CA ASP A 248 -15.24 -6.09 -11.86
C ASP A 248 -15.10 -5.28 -10.57
N GLY A 249 -13.99 -4.54 -10.41
CA GLY A 249 -13.75 -3.70 -9.23
C GLY A 249 -13.50 -4.50 -7.95
N GLY A 250 -12.79 -5.63 -8.07
CA GLY A 250 -12.41 -6.49 -6.96
C GLY A 250 -13.53 -7.40 -6.46
N LYS A 251 -14.66 -7.53 -7.18
CA LYS A 251 -15.74 -8.43 -6.76
C LYS A 251 -15.32 -9.88 -6.94
N THR A 252 -14.65 -10.22 -8.04
CA THR A 252 -14.08 -11.53 -8.35
C THR A 252 -12.62 -11.42 -8.83
N TRP A 253 -11.86 -12.51 -8.70
CA TRP A 253 -10.44 -12.61 -9.09
C TRP A 253 -10.19 -13.87 -9.93
N PRO A 254 -10.68 -13.92 -11.19
CA PRO A 254 -10.74 -15.16 -11.98
C PRO A 254 -9.40 -15.61 -12.58
N VAL A 255 -8.40 -14.71 -12.68
CA VAL A 255 -7.14 -14.99 -13.37
C VAL A 255 -5.96 -14.67 -12.47
N LYS A 256 -4.94 -15.53 -12.50
CA LYS A 256 -3.66 -15.32 -11.84
C LYS A 256 -2.48 -15.73 -12.73
N ARG A 257 -1.31 -15.17 -12.46
CA ARG A 257 -0.04 -15.52 -13.11
C ARG A 257 1.08 -15.54 -12.08
N LEU A 258 1.83 -16.64 -12.03
CA LEU A 258 3.07 -16.72 -11.26
C LEU A 258 4.13 -15.83 -11.93
N ILE A 259 4.71 -14.92 -11.16
CA ILE A 259 5.73 -13.97 -11.64
C ILE A 259 7.11 -14.30 -11.07
N LEU A 260 7.16 -14.62 -9.77
CA LEU A 260 8.39 -14.90 -9.04
C LEU A 260 8.31 -16.31 -8.45
N PRO A 261 8.87 -17.34 -9.11
CA PRO A 261 8.71 -18.74 -8.68
C PRO A 261 9.40 -19.09 -7.36
N GLY A 262 10.34 -18.26 -6.88
CA GLY A 262 11.12 -18.51 -5.68
C GLY A 262 10.62 -17.77 -4.42
N PRO A 263 11.46 -17.74 -3.37
CA PRO A 263 11.21 -16.98 -2.15
C PRO A 263 10.88 -15.52 -2.45
N SER A 264 9.73 -15.07 -1.95
CA SER A 264 9.12 -13.79 -2.28
C SER A 264 8.42 -13.23 -1.04
N GLY A 265 8.55 -11.93 -0.78
CA GLY A 265 8.01 -11.27 0.41
C GLY A 265 7.01 -10.18 0.06
N TYR A 266 7.22 -8.99 0.62
CA TYR A 266 6.37 -7.83 0.34
C TYR A 266 6.46 -7.46 -1.14
N SER A 267 5.38 -6.91 -1.68
CA SER A 267 5.33 -6.44 -3.06
C SER A 267 4.47 -5.20 -3.17
N ALA A 268 4.83 -4.31 -4.10
CA ALA A 268 4.06 -3.15 -4.47
C ALA A 268 3.85 -3.17 -5.99
N LEU A 269 2.69 -2.66 -6.44
CA LEU A 269 2.34 -2.54 -7.85
C LEU A 269 2.18 -1.08 -8.23
N ASN A 270 2.43 -0.76 -9.49
CA ASN A 270 2.01 0.52 -10.08
C ASN A 270 1.71 0.33 -11.57
N ALA A 271 0.98 1.27 -12.17
CA ALA A 271 0.60 1.23 -13.57
C ALA A 271 1.20 2.43 -14.31
N GLY A 272 1.63 2.16 -15.53
CA GLY A 272 2.09 3.14 -16.48
C GLY A 272 1.10 4.25 -16.74
N ARG A 273 1.59 5.49 -16.88
CA ARG A 273 0.73 6.65 -17.16
C ARG A 273 0.48 6.80 -18.66
N PRO A 274 -0.78 7.04 -19.11
CA PRO A 274 -1.07 7.36 -20.50
C PRO A 274 -0.26 8.55 -21.00
N GLY A 275 0.20 8.50 -22.26
CA GLY A 275 1.01 9.53 -22.90
C GLY A 275 2.46 9.60 -22.43
N THR A 276 2.96 8.60 -21.69
CA THR A 276 4.35 8.59 -21.17
C THR A 276 5.10 7.33 -21.61
N PRO A 277 6.43 7.28 -21.51
CA PRO A 277 7.20 6.06 -21.77
C PRO A 277 6.82 4.85 -20.90
N SER A 278 6.05 5.06 -19.82
CA SER A 278 5.54 3.99 -18.97
C SER A 278 4.20 3.43 -19.42
N GLU A 279 3.50 4.08 -20.36
CA GLU A 279 2.17 3.66 -20.83
C GLU A 279 2.13 2.19 -21.23
N GLY A 280 1.05 1.50 -20.86
CA GLY A 280 0.85 0.09 -21.16
C GLY A 280 1.63 -0.87 -20.26
N TYR A 281 2.50 -0.40 -19.36
CA TYR A 281 3.22 -1.27 -18.43
C TYR A 281 2.54 -1.40 -17.07
N ILE A 282 2.63 -2.59 -16.48
CA ILE A 282 2.39 -2.84 -15.05
C ILE A 282 3.74 -3.09 -14.39
N TYR A 283 4.05 -2.36 -13.33
CA TYR A 283 5.28 -2.46 -12.56
C TYR A 283 5.04 -3.25 -11.28
N LEU A 284 5.90 -4.23 -11.00
CA LEU A 284 5.97 -4.98 -9.75
C LEU A 284 7.33 -4.74 -9.11
N HIS A 285 7.35 -4.27 -7.87
CA HIS A 285 8.55 -4.21 -7.05
C HIS A 285 8.35 -5.12 -5.84
N ALA A 286 9.19 -6.14 -5.69
CA ALA A 286 8.99 -7.18 -4.67
C ALA A 286 10.28 -7.50 -3.92
N GLU A 287 10.15 -8.04 -2.71
CA GLU A 287 11.28 -8.59 -1.96
C GLU A 287 11.55 -10.03 -2.37
N THR A 288 12.80 -10.35 -2.64
CA THR A 288 13.28 -11.70 -2.96
C THR A 288 14.61 -11.97 -2.24
N ASN A 289 15.09 -13.21 -2.25
CA ASN A 289 16.42 -13.54 -1.70
C ASN A 289 17.58 -12.81 -2.42
N ASN A 290 17.37 -12.39 -3.67
CA ASN A 290 18.38 -11.69 -4.48
C ASN A 290 18.23 -10.16 -4.40
N GLY A 291 17.55 -9.65 -3.37
CA GLY A 291 17.25 -8.23 -3.20
C GLY A 291 15.83 -7.87 -3.64
N SER A 292 15.61 -6.62 -4.02
CA SER A 292 14.28 -6.12 -4.40
C SER A 292 14.19 -5.86 -5.91
N PRO A 293 13.91 -6.89 -6.74
CA PRO A 293 13.79 -6.71 -8.19
C PRO A 293 12.55 -5.88 -8.55
N GLY A 294 12.71 -5.06 -9.59
CA GLY A 294 11.60 -4.49 -10.35
C GLY A 294 11.34 -5.35 -11.58
N ALA A 295 10.08 -5.70 -11.83
CA ALA A 295 9.63 -6.31 -13.06
C ALA A 295 8.57 -5.43 -13.72
N ARG A 296 8.52 -5.43 -15.06
CA ARG A 296 7.44 -4.79 -15.82
C ARG A 296 6.86 -5.78 -16.80
N PHE A 297 5.55 -5.71 -17.00
CA PHE A 297 4.82 -6.57 -17.93
C PHE A 297 3.93 -5.71 -18.82
N PRO A 298 3.79 -6.05 -20.12
CA PRO A 298 2.83 -5.40 -21.02
C PRO A 298 1.39 -5.81 -20.68
#